data_AF-A0A2H8TT89-F1
#
_entry.id   AF-A0A2H8TT89-F1
#
_cell.length_a   1.000
_cell.length_b   1.000
_cell.length_c   1.000
_cell.angle_alpha   90.00
_cell.angle_beta   90.00
_cell.angle_gamma   90.00
#
_symmetry.space_group_name_H-M   'P 1'
#
loop_
_entity.id
_entity.type
_entity.pdbx_description
1 polymer ?
#
loop_
_entity_poly.entity_id
_entity_poly.type
_entity_poly.pdbx_seq_one_letter_code
_entity_poly.pdbx_strand_id
1 'polypeptide(L)'
;MAQQIRLMKLKGKALGDNKIPVIDRVYFNIHPPMKDNKVISPVPLFTSKTWTVGRTIDLFAVRLKIENRNDKSNTPKLRIFKLENGEHLSNQMDRVIGRMVTDGLIFNGDSLILHYVDATKNPIEIEPEKLEQYKLSSV
;
A
#
# COMPACT_ATOMS: atom_id res chain seq x y z
N MET A 1 9.19 -9.41 -20.87
CA MET A 1 9.84 -8.08 -20.90
C MET A 1 8.98 -6.97 -20.26
N ALA A 2 7.64 -7.06 -20.27
CA ALA A 2 6.75 -6.03 -19.69
C ALA A 2 6.97 -5.74 -18.19
N GLN A 3 7.21 -6.77 -17.36
CA GLN A 3 7.37 -6.61 -15.91
C GLN A 3 8.66 -5.84 -15.52
N GLN A 4 9.76 -6.08 -16.22
CA GLN A 4 11.03 -5.39 -15.98
C GLN A 4 10.94 -3.90 -16.32
N ILE A 5 10.29 -3.57 -17.44
CA ILE A 5 10.05 -2.17 -17.86
C ILE A 5 9.13 -1.45 -16.87
N ARG A 6 8.08 -2.12 -16.38
CA ARG A 6 7.17 -1.58 -15.37
C ARG A 6 7.90 -1.27 -14.07
N LEU A 7 8.76 -2.18 -13.61
CA LEU A 7 9.57 -1.99 -12.41
C LEU A 7 10.60 -0.85 -12.58
N MET A 8 11.23 -0.72 -13.75
CA MET A 8 12.16 0.39 -14.04
C MET A 8 11.46 1.75 -14.00
N LYS A 9 10.29 1.88 -14.65
CA LYS A 9 9.48 3.11 -14.60
C LYS A 9 9.05 3.45 -13.17
N LEU A 10 8.69 2.43 -12.40
CA LEU A 10 8.26 2.58 -11.02
C LEU A 10 9.43 3.08 -10.15
N LYS A 11 10.61 2.45 -10.24
CA LYS A 11 11.83 2.88 -9.53
C LYS A 11 12.22 4.33 -9.83
N GLY A 12 12.10 4.77 -11.09
CA GLY A 12 12.47 6.12 -11.51
C GLY A 12 11.53 7.23 -11.01
N LYS A 13 10.28 6.89 -10.66
CA LYS A 13 9.28 7.85 -10.16
C LYS A 13 8.96 7.67 -8.68
N ALA A 14 9.40 6.57 -8.07
CA ALA A 14 8.98 6.20 -6.73
C ALA A 14 9.47 7.18 -5.67
N LEU A 15 8.55 7.62 -4.80
CA LEU A 15 8.84 8.49 -3.68
C LEU A 15 8.94 7.66 -2.38
N GLY A 16 9.87 8.01 -1.51
CA GLY A 16 10.08 7.29 -0.26
C GLY A 16 11.18 7.95 0.55
N ASP A 17 11.56 7.34 1.67
CA ASP A 17 12.61 7.89 2.52
C ASP A 17 13.99 7.69 1.88
N ASN A 18 14.64 8.81 1.51
CA ASN A 18 15.94 8.80 0.86
C ASN A 18 17.06 8.21 1.73
N LYS A 19 16.85 8.11 3.05
CA LYS A 19 17.78 7.46 3.99
C LYS A 19 17.82 5.93 3.81
N ILE A 20 16.85 5.33 3.12
CA ILE A 20 16.82 3.89 2.86
C ILE A 20 17.81 3.55 1.73
N PRO A 21 18.79 2.65 1.96
CA PRO A 21 19.69 2.18 0.91
C PRO A 21 18.95 1.48 -0.23
N VAL A 22 19.42 1.62 -1.47
CA VAL A 22 18.74 1.05 -2.65
C VAL A 22 18.52 -0.46 -2.55
N ILE A 23 19.47 -1.19 -1.95
CA ILE A 23 19.41 -2.64 -1.71
C ILE A 23 18.31 -3.06 -0.72
N ASP A 24 17.82 -2.12 0.09
CA ASP A 24 16.76 -2.36 1.06
C ASP A 24 15.40 -1.86 0.56
N ARG A 25 15.35 -1.17 -0.59
CA ARG A 25 14.10 -0.59 -1.11
C ARG A 25 13.21 -1.66 -1.72
N VAL A 26 11.97 -1.71 -1.25
CA VAL A 26 10.86 -2.44 -1.86
C VAL A 26 9.91 -1.42 -2.42
N TYR A 27 9.57 -1.57 -3.69
CA TYR A 27 8.81 -0.58 -4.45
C TYR A 27 7.40 -1.09 -4.71
N PHE A 28 6.42 -0.19 -4.66
CA PHE A 28 5.02 -0.49 -4.84
C PHE A 28 4.33 0.64 -5.60
N ASN A 29 3.23 0.31 -6.29
CA ASN A 29 2.34 1.30 -6.87
C ASN A 29 1.15 1.49 -5.92
N ILE A 30 1.07 2.63 -5.25
CA ILE A 30 0.12 2.83 -4.16
C ILE A 30 -1.09 3.62 -4.62
N HIS A 31 -2.27 3.00 -4.58
CA HIS A 31 -3.55 3.67 -4.76
C HIS A 31 -3.95 4.37 -3.45
N PRO A 32 -4.12 5.69 -3.45
CA PRO A 32 -4.59 6.41 -2.27
C PRO A 32 -6.09 6.16 -2.06
N PRO A 33 -6.59 6.29 -0.81
CA PRO A 33 -8.01 6.30 -0.50
C PRO A 33 -8.79 7.24 -1.43
N MET A 34 -9.89 6.73 -1.97
CA MET A 34 -10.85 7.54 -2.73
C MET A 34 -11.27 8.77 -1.95
N LYS A 35 -11.36 9.90 -2.65
CA LYS A 35 -11.87 11.16 -2.12
C LYS A 35 -13.11 11.52 -2.92
N ASP A 36 -14.23 11.75 -2.24
CA ASP A 36 -15.51 12.08 -2.90
C ASP A 36 -15.95 11.03 -3.93
N ASN A 37 -15.77 9.74 -3.59
CA ASN A 37 -16.02 8.59 -4.47
C ASN A 37 -15.25 8.61 -5.82
N LYS A 38 -14.17 9.39 -5.91
CA LYS A 38 -13.28 9.43 -7.07
C LYS A 38 -11.97 8.74 -6.76
N VAL A 39 -11.55 7.87 -7.68
CA VAL A 39 -10.25 7.21 -7.60
C VAL A 39 -9.16 8.22 -7.92
N ILE A 40 -8.17 8.27 -7.03
CA ILE A 40 -6.99 9.11 -7.21
C ILE A 40 -5.94 8.26 -7.93
N SER A 41 -5.20 8.87 -8.86
CA SER A 41 -4.14 8.20 -9.59
C SER A 41 -3.12 7.57 -8.63
N PRO A 42 -2.66 6.34 -8.92
CA PRO A 42 -1.68 5.69 -8.07
C PRO A 42 -0.34 6.42 -8.09
N VAL A 43 0.31 6.41 -6.94
CA VAL A 43 1.63 7.02 -6.75
C VAL A 43 2.65 5.91 -6.53
N PRO A 44 3.71 5.84 -7.33
CA PRO A 44 4.80 4.90 -7.08
C PRO A 44 5.50 5.33 -5.79
N LEU A 45 5.62 4.42 -4.83
CA LEU A 45 6.30 4.64 -3.56
C LEU A 45 7.27 3.50 -3.26
N PHE A 46 8.23 3.75 -2.37
CA PHE A 46 9.10 2.70 -1.86
C PHE A 46 9.22 2.77 -0.33
N THR A 47 9.39 1.59 0.28
CA THR A 47 9.65 1.40 1.71
C THR A 47 10.91 0.55 1.88
N SER A 48 11.34 0.34 3.12
CA SER A 48 12.45 -0.57 3.42
C SER A 48 11.94 -1.98 3.69
N LYS A 49 12.65 -2.99 3.20
CA LYS A 49 12.40 -4.40 3.53
C LYS A 49 12.57 -4.70 5.02
N THR A 50 13.26 -3.87 5.79
CA THR A 50 13.41 -4.06 7.25
C THR A 50 12.32 -3.36 8.05
N TRP A 51 11.46 -2.58 7.42
CA TRP A 51 10.40 -1.85 8.11
C TRP A 51 9.16 -2.70 8.34
N THR A 52 8.40 -2.32 9.35
CA THR A 52 7.12 -2.95 9.66
C THR A 52 6.00 -2.40 8.76
N VAL A 53 4.88 -3.12 8.70
CA VAL A 53 3.67 -2.68 8.00
C VAL A 53 3.19 -1.33 8.53
N GLY A 54 3.14 -1.14 9.85
CA GLY A 54 2.71 0.11 10.47
C GLY A 54 3.57 1.31 10.07
N ARG A 55 4.90 1.14 10.10
CA ARG A 55 5.85 2.19 9.66
C ARG A 55 5.74 2.47 8.16
N THR A 56 5.47 1.44 7.37
CA THR A 56 5.26 1.59 5.92
C THR A 56 3.98 2.36 5.62
N ILE A 57 2.88 2.09 6.34
CA ILE A 57 1.62 2.85 6.24
C ILE A 57 1.86 4.31 6.59
N ASP A 58 2.59 4.59 7.66
CA ASP A 58 2.92 5.95 8.08
C ASP A 58 3.65 6.74 6.98
N LEU A 59 4.72 6.14 6.42
CA LEU A 59 5.45 6.75 5.31
C LEU A 59 4.53 7.02 4.12
N PHE A 60 3.69 6.05 3.73
CA PHE A 60 2.79 6.20 2.60
C PHE A 60 1.73 7.27 2.85
N ALA A 61 1.16 7.34 4.05
CA ALA A 61 0.21 8.37 4.43
C ALA A 61 0.85 9.77 4.33
N VAL A 62 2.06 9.95 4.85
CA VAL A 62 2.81 11.22 4.73
C VAL A 62 3.07 11.58 3.26
N ARG A 63 3.50 10.62 2.44
CA ARG A 63 3.82 10.86 1.02
C ARG A 63 2.59 11.15 0.17
N LEU A 64 1.45 10.56 0.51
CA LEU A 64 0.18 10.79 -0.17
C LEU A 64 -0.59 11.99 0.38
N LYS A 65 -0.09 12.63 1.45
CA LYS A 65 -0.76 13.71 2.20
C LYS A 65 -2.13 13.28 2.75
N ILE A 66 -2.16 12.10 3.35
CA ILE A 66 -3.35 11.44 3.88
C ILE A 66 -3.23 11.32 5.39
N GLU A 67 -4.34 11.49 6.10
CA GLU A 67 -4.32 11.48 7.55
C GLU A 67 -4.35 10.05 8.11
N ASN A 68 -3.26 9.61 8.73
CA ASN A 68 -3.21 8.34 9.43
C ASN A 68 -3.74 8.49 10.86
N ARG A 69 -4.98 8.04 11.11
CA ARG A 69 -5.63 8.07 12.43
C ARG A 69 -5.54 6.72 13.16
N ASN A 70 -4.56 5.88 12.84
CA ASN A 70 -4.48 4.53 13.41
C ASN A 70 -4.30 4.50 14.93
N ASP A 71 -3.82 5.58 15.53
CA ASP A 71 -3.66 5.73 16.99
C ASP A 71 -4.99 6.08 17.71
N LYS A 72 -5.94 6.72 17.03
CA LYS A 72 -7.20 7.19 17.64
C LYS A 72 -8.22 6.05 17.76
N SER A 73 -8.87 5.92 18.91
CA SER A 73 -10.01 5.00 19.10
C SER A 73 -11.24 5.48 18.33
N ASN A 74 -12.09 4.54 17.90
CA ASN A 74 -13.37 4.82 17.20
C ASN A 74 -13.25 5.64 15.89
N THR A 75 -12.09 5.57 15.22
CA THR A 75 -11.90 6.13 13.88
C THR A 75 -11.59 5.04 12.87
N PRO A 76 -11.98 5.20 11.59
CA PRO A 76 -11.61 4.25 10.55
C PRO A 76 -10.09 4.16 10.46
N LYS A 77 -9.59 2.93 10.39
CA LYS A 77 -8.17 2.61 10.35
C LYS A 77 -7.70 2.53 8.91
N LEU A 78 -6.52 3.10 8.65
CA LEU A 78 -5.86 3.00 7.37
C LEU A 78 -5.16 1.63 7.28
N ARG A 79 -5.51 0.87 6.24
CA ARG A 79 -5.01 -0.48 5.96
C ARG A 79 -4.58 -0.61 4.51
N ILE A 80 -3.76 -1.63 4.25
CA ILE A 80 -3.24 -1.92 2.91
C ILE A 80 -3.91 -3.17 2.37
N PHE A 81 -4.35 -3.11 1.12
CA PHE A 81 -4.95 -4.23 0.39
C PHE A 81 -4.19 -4.47 -0.92
N LYS A 82 -4.16 -5.70 -1.39
CA LYS A 82 -3.62 -6.04 -2.70
C LYS A 82 -4.63 -5.63 -3.77
N LEU A 83 -4.17 -4.92 -4.81
CA LEU A 83 -5.06 -4.54 -5.91
C LEU A 83 -5.59 -5.77 -6.68
N GLU A 84 -4.79 -6.83 -6.78
CA GLU A 84 -5.11 -8.01 -7.58
C GLU A 84 -6.36 -8.74 -7.09
N ASN A 85 -6.41 -9.05 -5.79
CA ASN A 85 -7.46 -9.87 -5.18
C ASN A 85 -8.23 -9.16 -4.06
N GLY A 86 -7.87 -7.92 -3.69
CA GLY A 86 -8.49 -7.20 -2.58
C GLY A 86 -8.07 -7.71 -1.21
N GLU A 87 -7.11 -8.62 -1.12
CA GLU A 87 -6.71 -9.26 0.12
C GLU A 87 -6.02 -8.26 1.05
N HIS A 88 -6.42 -8.30 2.32
CA HIS A 88 -5.80 -7.48 3.35
C HIS A 88 -4.37 -7.92 3.61
N LEU A 89 -3.43 -6.97 3.56
CA LEU A 89 -2.00 -7.26 3.62
C LEU A 89 -1.59 -7.95 4.92
N SER A 90 -1.98 -7.38 6.07
CA SER A 90 -1.73 -8.01 7.38
C SER A 90 -2.51 -7.31 8.49
N ASN A 91 -3.06 -8.10 9.41
CA ASN A 91 -3.61 -7.59 10.67
C ASN A 91 -2.51 -7.16 11.67
N GLN A 92 -1.29 -7.67 11.48
CA GLN A 92 -0.15 -7.40 12.37
C GLN A 92 0.66 -6.22 11.84
N MET A 93 0.58 -5.08 12.54
CA MET A 93 1.30 -3.87 12.17
C MET A 93 2.82 -3.96 12.45
N ASP A 94 3.24 -4.91 13.28
CA ASP A 94 4.64 -5.21 13.61
C ASP A 94 5.33 -6.11 12.58
N ARG A 95 4.58 -6.73 11.66
CA ARG A 95 5.14 -7.63 10.65
C ARG A 95 6.06 -6.86 9.69
N VAL A 96 7.23 -7.44 9.40
CA VAL A 96 8.27 -6.83 8.57
C VAL A 96 8.00 -7.07 7.08
N ILE A 97 8.05 -6.02 6.27
CA ILE A 97 7.80 -6.06 4.81
C ILE A 97 8.68 -7.10 4.10
N GLY A 98 9.97 -7.15 4.43
CA GLY A 98 10.92 -8.08 3.83
C GLY A 98 10.55 -9.54 4.07
N ARG A 99 10.03 -9.88 5.27
CA ARG A 99 9.53 -11.24 5.54
C ARG A 99 8.34 -11.55 4.65
N MET A 100 7.41 -10.61 4.49
CA MET A 100 6.25 -10.80 3.62
C MET A 100 6.64 -10.98 2.15
N VAL A 101 7.71 -10.31 1.71
CA VAL A 101 8.29 -10.51 0.37
C VAL A 101 8.90 -11.91 0.25
N THR A 102 9.65 -12.37 1.26
CA THR A 102 10.23 -13.73 1.28
C THR A 102 9.16 -14.81 1.34
N ASP A 103 8.08 -14.60 2.10
CA ASP A 103 6.95 -15.51 2.24
C ASP A 103 6.07 -15.57 0.97
N GLY A 104 6.35 -14.73 -0.04
CA GLY A 104 5.58 -14.66 -1.28
C GLY A 104 4.20 -14.02 -1.13
N LEU A 105 3.94 -13.31 -0.04
CA LEU A 105 2.66 -12.63 0.21
C LEU A 105 2.54 -11.35 -0.63
N ILE A 106 3.66 -10.65 -0.81
CA ILE A 106 3.77 -9.45 -1.64
C ILE A 106 5.04 -9.47 -2.48
N PHE A 107 5.01 -8.85 -3.64
CA PHE A 107 6.16 -8.77 -4.54
C PHE A 107 6.60 -7.33 -4.78
N ASN A 108 7.89 -7.18 -5.07
CA ASN A 108 8.46 -5.88 -5.42
C ASN A 108 7.92 -5.43 -6.79
N GLY A 109 7.19 -4.32 -6.81
CA GLY A 109 6.47 -3.81 -7.97
C GLY A 109 4.96 -4.01 -7.91
N ASP A 110 4.44 -4.65 -6.85
CA ASP A 110 3.00 -4.85 -6.69
C ASP A 110 2.24 -3.54 -6.59
N SER A 111 0.98 -3.59 -7.02
CA SER A 111 0.03 -2.50 -6.82
C SER A 111 -0.78 -2.77 -5.56
N LEU A 112 -0.73 -1.82 -4.63
CA LEU A 112 -1.41 -1.90 -3.34
C LEU A 112 -2.37 -0.74 -3.19
N ILE A 113 -3.43 -0.93 -2.41
CA ILE A 113 -4.46 0.06 -2.13
C ILE A 113 -4.35 0.44 -0.66
N LEU A 114 -4.28 1.73 -0.38
CA LEU A 114 -4.55 2.24 0.96
C LEU A 114 -6.05 2.52 1.06
N HIS A 115 -6.71 1.92 2.05
CA HIS A 115 -8.13 2.14 2.27
C HIS A 115 -8.43 2.33 3.76
N TYR A 116 -9.41 3.19 4.03
CA TYR A 116 -9.96 3.38 5.36
C TYR A 116 -11.02 2.32 5.61
N VAL A 117 -10.81 1.51 6.64
CA VAL A 117 -11.71 0.43 7.03
C VAL A 117 -12.12 0.62 8.47
N ASP A 118 -13.34 0.21 8.77
CA ASP A 118 -13.81 0.21 10.14
C ASP A 118 -13.20 -0.96 10.89
N ALA A 119 -12.42 -0.69 11.94
CA ALA A 119 -11.73 -1.73 12.71
C ALA A 119 -12.67 -2.57 13.59
N THR A 120 -13.95 -2.22 13.66
CA THR A 120 -14.96 -3.07 14.31
C THR A 120 -15.41 -4.22 13.42
N LYS A 121 -15.19 -4.13 12.10
CA LYS A 121 -15.53 -5.20 11.15
C LYS A 121 -14.44 -6.26 11.11
N ASN A 122 -14.81 -7.50 11.45
CA ASN A 122 -13.99 -8.69 11.26
C ASN A 122 -14.80 -9.67 10.38
N PRO A 123 -14.29 -10.08 9.20
CA PRO A 123 -12.97 -9.77 8.62
C PRO A 123 -12.85 -8.33 8.08
N ILE A 124 -11.60 -7.84 8.03
CA ILE A 124 -11.26 -6.56 7.40
C ILE A 124 -11.18 -6.80 5.89
N GLU A 125 -12.16 -6.30 5.15
CA GLU A 125 -12.26 -6.48 3.70
C GLU A 125 -12.56 -5.15 3.00
N ILE A 126 -12.07 -5.03 1.76
CA ILE A 126 -12.45 -3.92 0.89
C ILE A 126 -13.74 -4.28 0.16
N GLU A 127 -14.65 -3.31 0.06
CA GLU A 127 -15.91 -3.50 -0.68
C GLU A 127 -15.62 -3.83 -2.16
N PRO A 128 -16.28 -4.84 -2.75
CA PRO A 128 -15.96 -5.31 -4.10
C PRO A 128 -16.15 -4.20 -5.15
N GLU A 129 -17.17 -3.36 -5.00
CA GLU A 129 -17.42 -2.19 -5.84
C GLU A 129 -16.27 -1.18 -5.81
N LYS A 130 -15.61 -1.00 -4.66
CA LYS A 130 -14.46 -0.10 -4.53
C LYS A 130 -13.22 -0.74 -5.13
N LEU A 131 -13.02 -2.04 -4.90
CA LEU A 131 -11.92 -2.79 -5.51
C LEU A 131 -11.98 -2.72 -7.04
N GLU A 132 -13.16 -2.89 -7.64
CA GLU A 132 -13.36 -2.77 -9.08
C GLU A 132 -13.04 -1.36 -9.59
N GLN A 133 -13.46 -0.32 -8.88
CA GLN A 133 -13.10 1.06 -9.23
C GLN A 133 -11.58 1.29 -9.19
N TYR A 134 -10.88 0.78 -8.17
CA TYR A 134 -9.42 0.86 -8.14
C TYR A 134 -8.79 0.13 -9.34
N LYS A 135 -9.27 -1.08 -9.66
CA LYS A 135 -8.78 -1.87 -10.81
C LYS A 135 -8.99 -1.14 -12.14
N LEU A 136 -10.16 -0.53 -12.35
CA LEU A 136 -10.47 0.22 -13.56
C LEU A 136 -9.57 1.45 -13.73
N SER A 137 -9.16 2.08 -12.63
CA SER A 137 -8.23 3.23 -12.65
C SER A 137 -6.78 2.86 -12.96
N SER A 138 -6.43 1.57 -12.87
CA SER A 138 -5.05 1.07 -13.09
C SER A 138 -4.78 0.62 -14.52
N VAL A 139 -5.80 0.59 -15.39
CA VAL A 139 -5.74 0.19 -16.80
C VAL A 139 -5.33 1.36 -17.69
#